data_AF-A0A7W5GD46-F1
#
_entry.id   AF-A0A7W5GD46-F1
#
_cell.length_a   1.000
_cell.length_b   1.000
_cell.length_c   1.000
_cell.angle_alpha   90.00
_cell.angle_beta   90.00
_cell.angle_gamma   90.00
#
_symmetry.space_group_name_H-M   'P 1'
#
loop_
_entity.id
_entity.type
_entity.pdbx_description
1 polymer ?
#
loop_
_entity_poly.entity_id
_entity_poly.type
_entity_poly.pdbx_seq_one_letter_code
_entity_poly.pdbx_strand_id
1 'polypeptide(L)' 'MMWLVQKPADLEKLVGEIEIDLDDTFTHIDVSTGEVITLTREEVRAAEDKLPLGHFHKCQKENIERAICILEDEHGL' A
#
# COMPACT_ATOMS: atom_id res chain seq x y z
N MET A 1 -18.96 -7.41 -31.49
CA MET A 1 -18.00 -7.39 -30.37
C MET A 1 -18.25 -6.13 -29.56
N MET A 2 -18.47 -6.26 -28.25
CA MET A 2 -18.71 -5.12 -27.36
C MET A 2 -17.38 -4.74 -26.72
N TRP A 3 -16.92 -3.52 -26.96
CA TRP A 3 -15.70 -2.99 -26.34
C TRP A 3 -16.05 -2.53 -24.93
N LEU A 4 -15.41 -3.11 -23.92
CA LEU A 4 -15.44 -2.57 -22.56
C LEU A 4 -14.68 -1.25 -22.57
N VAL A 5 -15.39 -0.14 -22.53
CA VAL A 5 -14.80 1.18 -22.29
C VAL A 5 -14.35 1.20 -20.83
N GLN A 6 -13.05 1.03 -20.59
CA GLN A 6 -12.49 1.22 -19.27
C GLN A 6 -12.58 2.70 -18.92
N LYS A 7 -13.45 3.03 -17.95
CA LYS A 7 -13.55 4.38 -17.41
C LYS A 7 -12.31 4.62 -16.51
N PRO A 8 -11.57 5.71 -16.69
CA PRO A 8 -10.46 6.04 -15.78
C PRO A 8 -11.00 6.16 -14.35
N ALA A 9 -10.28 5.53 -13.42
CA ALA A 9 -10.62 5.57 -12.00
C ALA A 9 -10.44 7.00 -11.47
N ASP A 10 -11.47 7.51 -10.79
CA ASP A 10 -11.43 8.81 -10.11
C ASP A 10 -10.83 8.59 -8.72
N LEU A 11 -9.52 8.81 -8.60
CA LEU A 11 -8.78 8.57 -7.37
C LEU A 11 -9.24 9.49 -6.23
N GLU A 12 -9.65 10.73 -6.52
CA GLU A 12 -10.18 11.65 -5.48
C GLU A 12 -11.47 11.10 -4.89
N LYS A 13 -12.35 10.58 -5.75
CA LYS A 13 -13.59 9.94 -5.31
C LYS A 13 -13.32 8.65 -4.52
N LEU A 14 -12.38 7.83 -4.97
CA LEU A 14 -12.03 6.57 -4.29
C LEU A 14 -11.43 6.83 -2.90
N VAL A 15 -10.49 7.78 -2.79
CA VAL A 15 -9.88 8.16 -1.51
C VAL A 15 -10.93 8.77 -0.58
N GLY A 16 -11.85 9.59 -1.10
CA GLY A 16 -12.96 10.15 -0.32
C GLY A 16 -14.01 9.13 0.13
N GLU A 17 -14.14 8.00 -0.56
CA GLU A 17 -15.04 6.89 -0.17
C GLU A 17 -14.39 5.92 0.84
N ILE A 18 -13.08 6.03 1.03
CA ILE A 18 -12.34 5.25 2.02
C ILE A 18 -12.41 6.00 3.37
N GLU A 19 -13.40 5.66 4.20
CA GLU A 19 -13.42 6.04 5.63
C GLU A 19 -12.40 5.16 6.38
N ILE A 20 -11.17 5.66 6.57
CA ILE A 20 -10.17 5.04 7.44
C ILE A 20 -10.01 5.90 8.69
N ASP A 21 -10.63 5.46 9.77
CA ASP A 21 -10.49 6.04 11.10
C ASP A 21 -9.44 5.23 11.89
N LEU A 22 -8.18 5.32 11.46
CA LEU A 22 -7.07 4.59 12.06
C LEU A 22 -5.89 5.54 12.29
N ASP A 23 -5.78 6.00 13.53
CA ASP A 23 -4.64 6.78 14.00
C ASP A 23 -3.33 6.00 13.71
N ASP A 24 -2.31 6.70 13.20
CA ASP A 24 -0.96 6.16 12.91
C ASP A 24 -0.88 5.01 11.86
N THR A 25 -1.76 5.03 10.84
CA THR A 25 -1.70 4.13 9.67
C THR A 25 -1.45 4.87 8.35
N PHE A 26 -0.86 4.15 7.40
CA PHE A 26 -0.52 4.61 6.05
C PHE A 26 -1.23 3.73 5.03
N THR A 27 -1.94 4.35 4.08
CA THR A 27 -2.65 3.61 3.02
C THR A 27 -2.02 3.89 1.67
N HIS A 28 -1.70 2.81 0.95
CA HIS A 28 -1.19 2.85 -0.40
C HIS A 28 -2.20 2.21 -1.36
N ILE A 29 -2.38 2.80 -2.53
CA ILE A 29 -3.25 2.28 -3.59
C ILE A 29 -2.41 2.08 -4.85
N ASP A 30 -2.30 0.83 -5.30
CA ASP A 30 -1.73 0.51 -6.60
C ASP A 30 -2.75 0.89 -7.68
N VAL A 31 -2.47 1.93 -8.45
CA VAL A 31 -3.36 2.45 -9.49
C VAL A 31 -3.48 1.53 -10.72
N SER A 32 -2.54 0.60 -10.89
CA SER A 32 -2.53 -0.35 -12.00
C SER A 32 -3.42 -1.56 -11.73
N THR A 33 -3.44 -2.02 -10.47
CA THR A 33 -4.21 -3.20 -10.05
C THR A 33 -5.50 -2.85 -9.30
N GLY A 34 -5.58 -1.64 -8.74
CA GLY A 34 -6.64 -1.22 -7.82
C GLY A 34 -6.50 -1.81 -6.42
N GLU A 35 -5.35 -2.41 -6.09
CA GLU A 35 -5.11 -3.00 -4.79
C GLU A 35 -4.84 -1.94 -3.72
N VAL A 36 -5.44 -2.12 -2.54
CA VAL A 36 -5.28 -1.22 -1.39
C VAL A 36 -4.53 -1.95 -0.28
N ILE A 37 -3.47 -1.33 0.21
CA ILE A 37 -2.66 -1.84 1.31
C ILE A 37 -2.72 -0.80 2.43
N THR A 38 -3.00 -1.26 3.64
CA THR A 38 -2.91 -0.43 4.85
C THR A 38 -1.79 -0.95 5.73
N LEU A 39 -0.86 -0.07 6.05
CA LEU A 39 0.35 -0.32 6.83
C LEU A 39 0.27 0.45 8.14
N THR A 40 0.73 -0.16 9.21
CA THR A 40 0.98 0.51 10.48
C THR A 40 2.31 1.25 10.41
N ARG A 41 2.49 2.24 11.30
CA ARG A 41 3.78 2.92 11.43
C ARG A 41 4.96 2.00 11.76
N GLU A 42 4.72 0.91 12.49
CA GLU A 42 5.75 -0.09 12.79
C GLU A 42 6.22 -0.80 11.50
N GLU A 43 5.28 -1.19 10.65
CA GLU A 43 5.59 -1.86 9.38
C GLU A 43 6.33 -0.91 8.41
N VAL A 44 5.93 0.36 8.35
CA VAL A 44 6.63 1.36 7.53
C VAL A 44 8.08 1.56 8.00
N ARG A 45 8.30 1.73 9.31
CA ARG A 45 9.66 1.84 9.86
C ARG A 45 10.49 0.60 9.61
N ALA A 46 9.89 -0.59 9.73
CA ALA A 46 10.60 -1.83 9.44
C ALA A 46 11.08 -1.91 7.99
N ALA A 47 10.29 -1.36 7.04
CA ALA A 47 10.68 -1.25 5.65
C ALA A 47 11.79 -0.21 5.43
N GLU A 48 11.65 1.00 5.99
CA GLU A 48 12.62 2.11 5.88
C GLU A 48 14.00 1.71 6.44
N ASP A 49 14.03 1.14 7.65
CA ASP A 49 15.25 0.77 8.36
C ASP A 49 15.78 -0.64 7.99
N LYS A 50 15.10 -1.35 7.08
CA LYS A 50 15.40 -2.74 6.67
C LYS A 50 15.55 -3.68 7.87
N LEU A 51 14.61 -3.60 8.81
CA LEU A 51 14.66 -4.36 10.06
C LEU A 51 14.51 -5.88 9.82
N PRO A 52 15.13 -6.73 10.66
CA PRO A 52 14.94 -8.17 10.55
C PRO A 52 13.49 -8.59 10.79
N LEU A 53 12.90 -9.31 9.83
CA LEU A 53 11.50 -9.73 9.87
C LEU A 53 11.20 -10.88 10.86
N GLY A 54 12.17 -11.31 11.68
CA GLY A 54 12.07 -12.50 12.51
C GLY A 54 10.95 -12.47 13.54
N HIS A 55 10.65 -11.29 14.09
CA HIS A 55 9.69 -11.09 15.19
C HIS A 55 8.27 -10.74 14.74
N PHE A 56 8.07 -10.44 13.46
CA PHE A 56 6.76 -10.08 12.91
C PHE A 56 5.89 -11.30 12.66
N HIS A 57 4.58 -11.11 12.71
CA HIS A 57 3.62 -12.11 12.24
C HIS A 57 3.65 -12.22 10.71
N LYS A 58 3.26 -13.36 10.14
CA LYS A 58 3.29 -13.60 8.68
C LYS A 58 2.62 -12.48 7.88
N CYS A 59 1.43 -12.04 8.29
CA CYS A 59 0.71 -10.95 7.61
C CYS A 59 1.49 -9.62 7.66
N GLN A 60 2.14 -9.32 8.78
CA GLN A 60 2.97 -8.11 8.90
C GLN A 60 4.23 -8.22 8.03
N LYS A 61 4.83 -9.41 7.89
CA LYS A 61 5.97 -9.60 6.98
C LYS A 61 5.57 -9.33 5.54
N GLU A 62 4.43 -9.87 5.10
CA GLU A 62 3.91 -9.63 3.76
C GLU A 62 3.65 -8.12 3.52
N ASN A 63 3.12 -7.41 4.52
CA ASN A 63 2.96 -5.95 4.48
C ASN A 63 4.29 -5.20 4.37
N ILE A 64 5.28 -5.57 5.19
CA ILE A 64 6.61 -4.92 5.20
C ILE A 64 7.34 -5.18 3.87
N GLU A 65 7.28 -6.39 3.32
CA GLU A 65 7.87 -6.73 2.02
C GLU A 65 7.27 -5.87 0.90
N ARG A 66 5.95 -5.67 0.91
CA ARG A 66 5.29 -4.78 -0.05
C ARG A 66 5.66 -3.32 0.15
N ALA A 67 5.77 -2.88 1.40
CA ALA A 67 6.21 -1.52 1.73
C ALA A 67 7.63 -1.24 1.22
N ILE A 68 8.56 -2.21 1.32
CA ILE A 68 9.91 -2.11 0.76
C ILE A 68 9.84 -1.90 -0.76
N CYS A 69 9.05 -2.71 -1.47
CA CYS A 69 8.91 -2.55 -2.94
C CYS A 69 8.37 -1.17 -3.32
N ILE A 70 7.37 -0.66 -2.60
CA ILE A 70 6.80 0.67 -2.84
C ILE A 70 7.85 1.77 -2.63
N LEU A 71 8.63 1.70 -1.54
CA LEU A 71 9.68 2.67 -1.26
C LEU A 71 10.82 2.64 -2.29
N GLU A 72 11.18 1.45 -2.78
CA GLU A 72 12.20 1.29 -3.83
C GLU A 72 11.73 1.91 -5.17
N ASP A 73 10.47 1.70 -5.56
CA ASP A 73 9.86 2.31 -6.75
C ASP A 73 9.78 3.84 -6.64
N GLU A 74 9.40 4.39 -5.47
CA GLU A 74 9.33 5.85 -5.25
C GLU A 74 10.70 6.53 -5.30
N HIS A 75 11.76 5.84 -4.85
CA HIS A 75 13.13 6.35 -4.86
C HIS A 75 13.86 6.13 -6.18
N GLY A 76 13.27 5.40 -7.13
CA GLY A 76 13.82 5.18 -8.47
C GLY A 76 15.15 4.43 -8.50
N LEU A 77 15.34 3.48 -7.56
CA LEU A 77 16.54 2.64 -7.48
C LEU A 77 16.41 1.34 -8.29
#